data_AF-A0A5C8MQJ7-F1
#
_entry.id   AF-A0A5C8MQJ7-F1
#
_cell.length_a   1.000
_cell.length_b   1.000
_cell.length_c   1.000
_cell.angle_alpha   90.00
_cell.angle_beta   90.00
_cell.angle_gamma   90.00
#
_symmetry.space_group_name_H-M   'P 1'
#
loop_
_entity.id
_entity.type
_entity.pdbx_description
1 polymer ?
#
loop_
_entity_poly.entity_id
_entity_poly.type
_entity_poly.pdbx_seq_one_letter_code
_entity_poly.pdbx_strand_id
1 'polypeptide(L)'
;MVQPYKHEPLTDFTVEANRKAFEEALKKVEAELGKDYPLIIGGERVTTDEKIVSINPANKTEVIGRVSKANKELAEKAMKVADEAFKWWSKTKPEARADILFRAAAIVRRRKHEFSALMVKEAGKPWKEADADTAEAIDFMEYYARQMLKLKDGIPVE
;
A
#
# COMPACT_ATOMS: atom_id res chain seq x y z
N MET A 1 6.47 -14.63 -20.41
CA MET A 1 5.17 -15.18 -20.00
C MET A 1 5.09 -15.08 -18.48
N VAL A 2 4.05 -14.46 -17.93
CA VAL A 2 3.88 -14.35 -16.46
C VAL A 2 3.35 -15.67 -15.90
N GLN A 3 3.78 -16.03 -14.69
CA GLN A 3 3.29 -17.24 -14.04
C GLN A 3 1.77 -17.14 -13.77
N PRO A 4 1.03 -18.28 -13.80
CA PRO A 4 -0.37 -18.31 -13.42
C PRO A 4 -0.62 -17.65 -12.07
N TYR A 5 -1.78 -17.00 -11.93
CA TYR A 5 -2.18 -16.40 -10.66
C TYR A 5 -2.32 -17.47 -9.58
N LYS A 6 -1.83 -17.15 -8.38
CA LYS A 6 -2.06 -17.88 -7.15
C LYS A 6 -2.14 -16.84 -6.04
N HIS A 7 -3.05 -17.05 -5.09
CA HIS A 7 -3.16 -16.18 -3.92
C HIS A 7 -1.84 -16.17 -3.12
N GLU A 8 -1.52 -15.04 -2.53
CA GLU A 8 -0.40 -14.90 -1.61
C GLU A 8 -0.65 -15.83 -0.40
N PRO A 9 0.33 -16.67 -0.02
CA PRO A 9 0.16 -17.52 1.15
C PRO A 9 0.10 -16.67 2.42
N LEU A 10 -0.80 -17.07 3.32
CA LEU A 10 -0.84 -16.52 4.66
C LEU A 10 0.34 -17.04 5.48
N THR A 11 0.82 -16.20 6.38
CA THR A 11 1.95 -16.52 7.25
C THR A 11 1.52 -17.51 8.33
N ASP A 12 2.21 -18.63 8.42
CA ASP A 12 2.02 -19.58 9.51
C ASP A 12 2.78 -19.12 10.77
N PHE A 13 2.07 -18.47 11.68
CA PHE A 13 2.62 -18.00 12.95
C PHE A 13 2.84 -19.12 13.99
N THR A 14 2.54 -20.39 13.68
CA THR A 14 2.98 -21.52 14.52
C THR A 14 4.48 -21.81 14.36
N VAL A 15 5.08 -21.37 13.25
CA VAL A 15 6.52 -21.45 12.99
C VAL A 15 7.27 -20.33 13.72
N GLU A 16 8.31 -20.68 14.48
CA GLU A 16 9.09 -19.73 15.28
C GLU A 16 9.80 -18.67 14.45
N ALA A 17 10.38 -19.05 13.31
CA ALA A 17 11.06 -18.12 12.42
C ALA A 17 10.13 -17.00 11.91
N ASN A 18 8.87 -17.34 11.58
CA ASN A 18 7.87 -16.38 11.13
C ASN A 18 7.48 -15.41 12.25
N ARG A 19 7.36 -15.91 13.49
CA ARG A 19 7.11 -15.04 14.65
C ARG A 19 8.26 -14.06 14.88
N LYS A 20 9.50 -14.56 14.87
CA LYS A 20 10.70 -13.71 15.03
C LYS A 20 10.77 -12.63 13.95
N ALA A 21 10.55 -12.98 12.69
CA ALA A 21 10.53 -12.01 11.59
C ALA A 21 9.43 -10.95 11.75
N PHE A 22 8.26 -11.33 12.26
CA PHE A 22 7.17 -10.39 12.55
C PHE A 22 7.48 -9.48 13.74
N GLU A 23 8.09 -10.00 14.81
CA GLU A 23 8.55 -9.21 15.95
C GLU A 23 9.64 -8.20 15.55
N GLU A 24 10.56 -8.58 14.67
CA GLU A 24 11.55 -7.67 14.09
C GLU A 24 10.89 -6.56 13.27
N ALA A 25 9.85 -6.89 12.49
CA ALA A 25 9.07 -5.91 11.75
C ALA A 25 8.31 -4.94 12.67
N LEU A 26 7.74 -5.43 13.78
CA LEU A 26 7.12 -4.60 14.81
C LEU A 26 8.14 -3.62 15.41
N LYS A 27 9.33 -4.10 15.82
CA LYS A 27 10.40 -3.23 16.34
C LYS A 27 10.83 -2.18 15.33
N LYS A 28 10.91 -2.55 14.06
CA LYS A 28 11.23 -1.61 12.97
C LYS A 28 10.15 -0.52 12.85
N VAL A 29 8.88 -0.90 12.82
CA VAL A 29 7.77 0.06 12.76
C VAL A 29 7.75 0.96 14.00
N GLU A 30 7.98 0.40 15.18
CA GLU A 30 8.05 1.14 16.45
C GLU A 30 9.14 2.21 16.47
N ALA A 31 10.31 1.92 15.88
CA ALA A 31 11.40 2.88 15.72
C ALA A 31 11.06 4.04 14.76
N GLU A 32 10.00 3.90 13.96
CA GLU A 32 9.58 4.88 12.96
C GLU A 32 8.31 5.65 13.34
N LEU A 33 7.72 5.37 14.52
CA LEU A 33 6.50 6.06 14.97
C LEU A 33 6.74 7.54 15.23
N GLY A 34 5.66 8.31 15.13
CA GLY A 34 5.66 9.75 15.37
C GLY A 34 6.30 10.57 14.25
N LYS A 35 6.66 9.96 13.12
CA LYS A 35 7.12 10.66 11.91
C LYS A 35 6.01 11.51 11.28
N ASP A 36 6.45 12.54 10.57
CA ASP A 36 5.59 13.40 9.77
C ASP A 36 5.66 12.98 8.28
N TYR A 37 4.50 12.84 7.65
CA TYR A 37 4.34 12.38 6.28
C TYR A 37 3.68 13.47 5.42
N PRO A 38 4.34 13.94 4.35
CA PRO A 38 3.77 14.96 3.47
C PRO A 38 2.67 14.38 2.57
N LEU A 39 1.86 15.26 1.99
CA LEU A 39 1.03 14.89 0.83
C LEU A 39 1.95 14.57 -0.36
N ILE A 40 1.50 13.71 -1.27
CA ILE A 40 2.15 13.47 -2.56
C ILE A 40 1.25 13.98 -3.67
N ILE A 41 1.65 15.06 -4.35
CA ILE A 41 0.90 15.66 -5.46
C ILE A 41 1.81 15.77 -6.67
N GLY A 42 1.57 14.95 -7.70
CA GLY A 42 2.39 14.94 -8.92
C GLY A 42 3.81 14.43 -8.73
N GLY A 43 4.04 13.58 -7.72
CA GLY A 43 5.37 13.10 -7.34
C GLY A 43 6.09 13.99 -6.33
N GLU A 44 5.58 15.21 -6.08
CA GLU A 44 6.18 16.16 -5.14
C GLU A 44 5.65 15.97 -3.72
N ARG A 45 6.55 16.13 -2.73
CA ARG A 45 6.21 16.12 -1.30
C ARG A 45 5.74 17.51 -0.87
N VAL A 46 4.49 17.62 -0.43
CA VAL A 46 3.89 18.88 0.02
C VAL A 46 3.58 18.80 1.51
N THR A 47 4.31 19.60 2.30
CA THR A 47 4.10 19.75 3.74
C THR A 47 3.17 20.93 4.01
N THR A 48 2.26 20.76 4.95
CA THR A 48 1.26 21.73 5.42
C THR A 48 1.41 21.94 6.92
N ASP A 49 0.99 23.10 7.43
CA ASP A 49 1.01 23.38 8.88
C ASP A 49 -0.04 22.54 9.62
N GLU A 50 -1.27 22.46 9.10
CA GLU A 50 -2.29 21.56 9.63
C GLU A 50 -1.94 20.10 9.34
N LYS A 51 -2.07 19.25 10.38
CA LYS A 51 -1.83 17.81 10.32
C LYS A 51 -3.04 17.00 10.79
N ILE A 52 -3.15 15.78 10.30
CA ILE A 52 -4.01 14.73 10.88
C ILE A 52 -3.09 13.82 11.69
N VAL A 53 -3.42 13.63 12.97
CA VAL A 53 -2.65 12.76 13.87
C VAL A 53 -3.28 11.37 13.87
N SER A 54 -2.49 10.35 13.54
CA SER A 54 -2.88 8.95 13.65
C SER A 54 -2.41 8.40 15.00
N ILE A 55 -3.31 7.74 15.72
CA ILE A 55 -3.12 7.30 17.12
C ILE A 55 -3.36 5.79 17.19
N ASN A 56 -2.53 5.09 17.95
CA ASN A 56 -2.72 3.65 18.17
C ASN A 56 -4.04 3.40 18.92
N PRO A 57 -4.99 2.62 18.37
CA PRO A 57 -6.25 2.33 19.05
C PRO A 57 -6.09 1.49 20.33
N ALA A 58 -5.02 0.69 20.45
CA ALA A 58 -4.69 -0.10 21.63
C ALA A 58 -3.94 0.70 22.71
N ASN A 59 -3.29 1.81 22.34
CA ASN A 59 -2.62 2.72 23.27
C ASN A 59 -2.81 4.18 22.83
N LYS A 60 -3.83 4.85 23.37
CA LYS A 60 -4.26 6.19 22.92
C LYS A 60 -3.25 7.31 23.16
N THR A 61 -2.16 7.07 23.89
CA THR A 61 -1.07 8.04 24.07
C THR A 61 0.07 7.84 23.06
N GLU A 62 0.07 6.75 22.31
CA GLU A 62 1.08 6.45 21.29
C GLU A 62 0.64 7.02 19.92
N VAL A 63 1.43 7.98 19.42
CA VAL A 63 1.22 8.57 18.09
C VAL A 63 1.93 7.72 17.05
N ILE A 64 1.17 7.23 16.07
CA ILE A 64 1.71 6.44 14.96
C ILE A 64 2.45 7.35 13.98
N GLY A 65 1.84 8.48 13.63
CA GLY A 65 2.41 9.46 12.72
C GLY A 65 1.48 10.65 12.53
N ARG A 66 1.97 11.65 11.81
CA ARG A 66 1.21 12.85 11.45
C ARG A 66 1.25 13.04 9.95
N VAL A 67 0.10 13.04 9.30
CA VAL A 67 0.03 13.27 7.86
C VAL A 67 -0.36 14.73 7.60
N SER A 68 0.21 15.35 6.57
CA SER A 68 -0.22 16.67 6.13
C SER A 68 -1.69 16.67 5.73
N LYS A 69 -2.45 17.67 6.19
CA LYS A 69 -3.88 17.81 5.93
C LYS A 69 -4.11 18.67 4.69
N ALA A 70 -4.74 18.09 3.66
CA ALA A 70 -5.10 18.84 2.47
C ALA A 70 -6.26 19.82 2.73
N ASN A 71 -6.20 20.98 2.08
CA ASN A 71 -7.31 21.93 1.97
C ASN A 71 -7.91 21.88 0.55
N LYS A 72 -8.90 22.74 0.28
CA LYS A 72 -9.60 22.78 -1.01
C LYS A 72 -8.64 23.08 -2.17
N GLU A 73 -7.71 24.01 -1.97
CA GLU A 73 -6.76 24.44 -2.98
C GLU A 73 -5.79 23.30 -3.36
N LEU A 74 -5.32 22.53 -2.36
CA LEU A 74 -4.48 21.36 -2.59
C LEU A 74 -5.25 20.21 -3.26
N ALA A 75 -6.54 20.04 -2.94
CA ALA A 75 -7.40 19.08 -3.62
C ALA A 75 -7.61 19.46 -5.11
N GLU A 76 -7.88 20.73 -5.42
CA GLU A 76 -7.96 21.22 -6.80
C GLU A 76 -6.64 21.04 -7.55
N LYS A 77 -5.51 21.30 -6.89
CA LYS A 77 -4.18 21.05 -7.46
C LYS A 77 -3.97 19.56 -7.78
N ALA A 78 -4.31 18.66 -6.86
CA ALA A 78 -4.20 17.22 -7.06
C ALA A 78 -5.07 16.74 -8.22
N MET A 79 -6.30 17.24 -8.34
CA MET A 79 -7.20 16.93 -9.44
C MET A 79 -6.63 17.36 -10.80
N LYS A 80 -6.15 18.61 -10.90
CA LYS A 80 -5.54 19.12 -12.15
C LYS A 80 -4.33 18.29 -12.56
N VAL A 81 -3.47 17.92 -11.62
CA VAL A 81 -2.32 17.06 -11.89
C VAL A 81 -2.75 15.67 -12.36
N ALA A 82 -3.79 15.08 -11.75
CA ALA A 82 -4.31 13.79 -12.16
C ALA A 82 -4.90 13.82 -13.58
N ASP A 83 -5.66 14.86 -13.92
CA ASP A 83 -6.22 15.07 -15.27
C ASP A 83 -5.13 15.21 -16.34
N GLU A 84 -4.13 16.07 -16.08
CA GLU A 84 -2.98 16.22 -16.99
C GLU A 84 -2.20 14.91 -17.14
N ALA A 85 -2.00 14.17 -16.06
CA ALA A 85 -1.33 12.87 -16.11
C ALA A 85 -2.12 11.83 -16.91
N PHE A 86 -3.45 11.85 -16.81
CA PHE A 86 -4.32 10.92 -17.51
C PHE A 86 -4.18 11.02 -19.04
N LYS A 87 -3.93 12.22 -19.59
CA LYS A 87 -3.77 12.45 -21.04
C LYS A 87 -2.69 11.59 -21.67
N TRP A 88 -1.62 11.27 -20.93
CA TRP A 88 -0.56 10.37 -21.38
C TRP A 88 -0.68 8.97 -20.75
N TRP A 89 -1.08 8.86 -19.48
CA TRP A 89 -1.19 7.57 -18.78
C TRP A 89 -2.25 6.63 -19.39
N SER A 90 -3.36 7.20 -19.89
CA SER A 90 -4.39 6.45 -20.62
C SER A 90 -3.87 5.81 -21.90
N LYS A 91 -2.83 6.39 -22.51
CA LYS A 91 -2.18 5.93 -23.74
C LYS A 91 -0.96 5.03 -23.48
N THR A 92 -0.55 4.89 -22.22
CA THR A 92 0.53 3.97 -21.83
C THR A 92 0.13 2.54 -22.15
N LYS A 93 1.05 1.78 -22.77
CA LYS A 93 0.84 0.37 -23.12
C LYS A 93 0.34 -0.42 -21.90
N PRO A 94 -0.73 -1.23 -22.03
CA PRO A 94 -1.26 -2.04 -20.93
C PRO A 94 -0.21 -2.90 -20.22
N GLU A 95 0.78 -3.42 -20.94
CA GLU A 95 1.89 -4.20 -20.39
C GLU A 95 2.76 -3.39 -19.43
N ALA A 96 3.06 -2.13 -19.76
CA ALA A 96 3.85 -1.26 -18.89
C ALA A 96 3.07 -0.89 -17.62
N ARG A 97 1.74 -0.72 -17.72
CA ARG A 97 0.89 -0.48 -16.56
C ARG A 97 0.83 -1.72 -15.65
N ALA A 98 0.68 -2.91 -16.23
CA ALA A 98 0.71 -4.18 -15.49
C ALA A 98 2.07 -4.41 -14.80
N ASP A 99 3.19 -4.10 -15.47
CA ASP A 99 4.53 -4.22 -14.89
C ASP A 99 4.71 -3.36 -13.64
N ILE A 100 4.16 -2.15 -13.62
CA ILE A 100 4.19 -1.29 -12.43
C ILE A 100 3.48 -1.96 -11.24
N LEU A 101 2.33 -2.59 -11.46
CA LEU A 101 1.62 -3.34 -10.41
C LEU A 101 2.39 -4.58 -9.95
N PHE A 102 3.01 -5.34 -10.86
CA PHE A 102 3.85 -6.48 -10.49
C PHE A 102 5.05 -6.05 -9.64
N ARG A 103 5.68 -4.94 -10.01
CA ARG A 103 6.80 -4.38 -9.24
C ARG A 103 6.34 -3.90 -7.86
N ALA A 104 5.18 -3.26 -7.77
CA ALA A 104 4.59 -2.85 -6.50
C ALA A 104 4.28 -4.07 -5.61
N ALA A 105 3.63 -5.11 -6.15
CA ALA A 105 3.37 -6.36 -5.45
C ALA A 105 4.66 -7.01 -4.93
N ALA A 106 5.72 -7.06 -5.74
CA ALA A 106 7.01 -7.60 -5.33
C ALA A 106 7.66 -6.79 -4.21
N ILE A 107 7.51 -5.45 -4.19
CA ILE A 107 8.00 -4.60 -3.10
C ILE A 107 7.22 -4.87 -1.81
N VAL A 108 5.89 -4.90 -1.88
CA VAL A 108 5.05 -5.15 -0.69
C VAL A 108 5.29 -6.55 -0.15
N ARG A 109 5.40 -7.57 -1.02
CA ARG A 109 5.73 -8.96 -0.63
C ARG A 109 7.07 -9.06 0.13
N ARG A 110 8.12 -8.40 -0.36
CA ARG A 110 9.42 -8.36 0.34
C ARG A 110 9.35 -7.65 1.70
N ARG A 111 8.33 -6.80 1.91
CA ARG A 111 8.11 -6.02 3.13
C ARG A 111 6.81 -6.44 3.84
N LYS A 112 6.29 -7.66 3.59
CA LYS A 112 4.94 -8.06 4.01
C LYS A 112 4.73 -7.82 5.50
N HIS A 113 5.65 -8.33 6.33
CA HIS A 113 5.56 -8.17 7.79
C HIS A 113 5.67 -6.72 8.26
N GLU A 114 6.38 -5.85 7.53
CA GLU A 114 6.46 -4.42 7.87
C GLU A 114 5.11 -3.72 7.64
N PHE A 115 4.45 -3.98 6.52
CA PHE A 115 3.09 -3.48 6.25
C PHE A 115 2.08 -4.04 7.26
N SER A 116 2.16 -5.35 7.55
CA SER A 116 1.30 -5.98 8.55
C SER A 116 1.54 -5.39 9.96
N ALA A 117 2.79 -5.21 10.38
CA ALA A 117 3.14 -4.60 11.66
C ALA A 117 2.60 -3.17 11.79
N LEU A 118 2.64 -2.38 10.71
CA LEU A 118 2.01 -1.06 10.70
C LEU A 118 0.50 -1.15 10.92
N MET A 119 -0.21 -2.08 10.28
CA MET A 119 -1.65 -2.27 10.53
C MET A 119 -1.96 -2.76 11.95
N VAL A 120 -1.07 -3.54 12.57
CA VAL A 120 -1.21 -3.88 13.99
C VAL A 120 -1.19 -2.61 14.84
N LYS A 121 -0.23 -1.71 14.62
CA LYS A 121 -0.06 -0.49 15.42
C LYS A 121 -1.11 0.59 15.09
N GLU A 122 -1.42 0.80 13.82
CA GLU A 122 -2.30 1.89 13.37
C GLU A 122 -3.79 1.52 13.38
N ALA A 123 -4.13 0.30 12.96
CA ALA A 123 -5.52 -0.15 12.87
C ALA A 123 -5.91 -1.12 14.00
N GLY A 124 -4.97 -1.51 14.88
CA GLY A 124 -5.25 -2.42 16.00
C GLY A 124 -5.53 -3.86 15.57
N LYS A 125 -5.11 -4.25 14.36
CA LYS A 125 -5.40 -5.59 13.84
C LYS A 125 -4.60 -6.67 14.58
N PRO A 126 -5.21 -7.83 14.92
CA PRO A 126 -4.45 -9.01 15.30
C PRO A 126 -3.51 -9.45 14.17
N TRP A 127 -2.43 -10.17 14.49
CA TRP A 127 -1.39 -10.52 13.52
C TRP A 127 -1.92 -11.27 12.29
N LYS A 128 -2.85 -12.21 12.49
CA LYS A 128 -3.47 -12.97 11.40
C LYS A 128 -4.26 -12.07 10.45
N GLU A 129 -5.04 -11.13 11.00
CA GLU A 129 -5.84 -10.19 10.22
C GLU A 129 -4.97 -9.17 9.48
N ALA A 130 -3.88 -8.73 10.09
CA ALA A 130 -2.91 -7.84 9.45
C ALA A 130 -2.15 -8.54 8.31
N ASP A 131 -1.75 -9.80 8.52
CA ASP A 131 -1.11 -10.60 7.47
C ASP A 131 -2.06 -10.87 6.29
N ALA A 132 -3.32 -11.20 6.58
CA ALA A 132 -4.35 -11.45 5.58
C ALA A 132 -4.64 -10.20 4.74
N ASP A 133 -4.78 -9.02 5.36
CA ASP A 133 -4.98 -7.77 4.64
C ASP A 133 -3.78 -7.44 3.73
N THR A 134 -2.55 -7.63 4.22
CA THR A 134 -1.36 -7.39 3.38
C THR A 134 -1.30 -8.38 2.20
N ALA A 135 -1.67 -9.64 2.43
CA ALA A 135 -1.77 -10.66 1.39
C ALA A 135 -2.84 -10.31 0.35
N GLU A 136 -4.00 -9.82 0.77
CA GLU A 136 -5.07 -9.36 -0.12
C GLU A 136 -4.64 -8.17 -0.98
N ALA A 137 -3.91 -7.20 -0.42
CA ALA A 137 -3.35 -6.09 -1.18
C ALA A 137 -2.34 -6.56 -2.25
N ILE A 138 -1.52 -7.56 -1.92
CA ILE A 138 -0.62 -8.21 -2.88
C ILE A 138 -1.43 -8.90 -3.99
N ASP A 139 -2.47 -9.62 -3.63
CA ASP A 139 -3.35 -10.32 -4.56
C ASP A 139 -4.07 -9.36 -5.51
N PHE A 140 -4.57 -8.21 -5.03
CA PHE A 140 -5.16 -7.20 -5.89
C PHE A 140 -4.18 -6.69 -6.95
N MET A 141 -2.94 -6.39 -6.56
CA MET A 141 -1.93 -5.93 -7.53
C MET A 141 -1.58 -7.02 -8.55
N GLU A 142 -1.38 -8.27 -8.09
CA GLU A 142 -1.07 -9.41 -8.95
C GLU A 142 -2.22 -9.78 -9.89
N TYR A 143 -3.45 -9.77 -9.37
CA TYR A 143 -4.65 -10.12 -10.10
C TYR A 143 -5.00 -9.06 -11.14
N TYR A 144 -5.11 -7.79 -10.75
CA TYR A 144 -5.49 -6.71 -11.68
C TYR A 144 -4.44 -6.46 -12.77
N ALA A 145 -3.15 -6.64 -12.47
CA ALA A 145 -2.11 -6.61 -13.50
C ALA A 145 -2.35 -7.69 -14.57
N ARG A 146 -2.65 -8.93 -14.16
CA ARG A 146 -2.98 -10.02 -15.09
C ARG A 146 -4.29 -9.79 -15.82
N GLN A 147 -5.31 -9.25 -15.16
CA GLN A 147 -6.58 -8.93 -15.81
C GLN A 147 -6.41 -7.85 -16.88
N MET A 148 -5.58 -6.82 -16.64
CA MET A 148 -5.26 -5.82 -17.66
C MET A 148 -4.61 -6.45 -18.90
N LEU A 149 -3.73 -7.45 -18.71
CA LEU A 149 -3.11 -8.18 -19.83
C LEU A 149 -4.09 -9.05 -20.62
N LYS A 150 -5.21 -9.48 -20.02
CA LYS A 150 -6.29 -10.18 -20.72
C LYS A 150 -7.21 -9.18 -21.41
N LEU A 151 -7.58 -8.11 -20.72
CA LEU A 151 -8.54 -7.11 -21.17
C LEU A 151 -8.01 -6.28 -22.35
N LYS A 152 -6.69 -6.10 -22.48
CA LYS A 152 -6.08 -5.29 -23.55
C LYS A 152 -6.48 -5.72 -24.97
N ASP A 153 -6.80 -7.00 -25.15
CA ASP A 153 -7.17 -7.58 -26.45
C ASP A 153 -8.69 -7.61 -26.66
N GLY A 154 -9.45 -7.04 -25.72
CA GLY A 154 -10.91 -7.13 -25.65
C GLY A 154 -11.37 -8.44 -25.02
N ILE A 155 -12.41 -8.36 -24.18
CA ILE A 155 -13.12 -9.55 -23.66
C ILE A 155 -14.60 -9.44 -24.03
N PRO A 156 -15.29 -10.55 -24.31
CA PRO A 156 -16.74 -10.55 -24.45
C PRO A 156 -17.40 -9.99 -23.19
N VAL A 157 -18.46 -9.21 -23.38
CA VAL A 157 -19.36 -8.82 -22.29
C VAL A 157 -20.36 -9.96 -22.14
N GLU A 158 -20.39 -10.59 -20.97
CA GLU A 158 -21.40 -11.59 -20.59
C GLU A 158 -22.72 -10.92 -20.17
#